data_AF-A0A3Q0JH43-F1
#
_entry.id   AF-A0A3Q0JH43-F1
#
_cell.length_a   1.000
_cell.length_b   1.000
_cell.length_c   1.000
_cell.angle_alpha   90.00
_cell.angle_beta   90.00
_cell.angle_gamma   90.00
#
_symmetry.space_group_name_H-M   'P 1'
#
loop_
_entity.id
_entity.type
_entity.pdbx_description
1 polymer ?
#
loop_
_entity_poly.entity_id
_entity_poly.type
_entity_poly.pdbx_seq_one_letter_code
_entity_poly.pdbx_strand_id
1 'polypeptide(L)'
;MYLYFITGRVVVAGLGGGIKEDIHWVHDFRRGPTDDSPPLEERVIQIIPSPAPTVRTANLALVGSGDFLKLILATENMKAGDILKTSMFIPRIPVRAKEGDAYPVGALPMGSIVCCVEKFPGEGAHYARAAGNSCTLVRTLHDRVVLQLPSKHEVAVDKHCMAVVGKFLVFILFHPTILSQAQ
;
A
#
# COMPACT_ATOMS: atom_id res chain seq x y z
N MET A 1 16.39 14.53 -19.29
CA MET A 1 17.20 13.45 -19.91
C MET A 1 16.25 12.33 -20.29
N TYR A 2 16.12 12.04 -21.59
CA TYR A 2 15.10 11.14 -22.15
C TYR A 2 15.37 9.68 -21.72
N LEU A 3 14.32 8.96 -21.32
CA LEU A 3 14.44 7.59 -20.82
C LEU A 3 14.77 6.64 -22.00
N TYR A 4 16.04 6.30 -22.14
CA TYR A 4 16.52 5.38 -23.17
C TYR A 4 16.34 3.92 -22.70
N PHE A 5 15.35 3.21 -23.27
CA PHE A 5 15.28 1.76 -23.13
C PHE A 5 16.28 1.10 -24.08
N ILE A 6 17.48 0.78 -23.57
CA ILE A 6 18.57 -0.05 -24.13
C ILE A 6 19.18 0.43 -25.47
N THR A 7 18.38 0.93 -26.41
CA THR A 7 18.74 1.26 -27.81
C THR A 7 18.95 2.74 -28.09
N GLY A 8 18.70 3.62 -27.11
CA GLY A 8 18.88 5.06 -27.32
C GLY A 8 17.76 5.75 -28.13
N ARG A 9 16.65 5.06 -28.43
CA ARG A 9 15.52 5.62 -29.18
C ARG A 9 14.38 6.05 -28.26
N VAL A 10 13.65 7.08 -28.66
CA VAL A 10 12.44 7.54 -27.95
C VAL A 10 11.33 6.51 -28.16
N VAL A 11 10.87 5.89 -27.06
CA VAL A 11 9.73 4.95 -27.06
C VAL A 11 8.46 5.64 -26.56
N VAL A 12 8.59 6.54 -25.59
CA VAL A 12 7.50 7.33 -25.02
C VAL A 12 7.90 8.80 -25.07
N ALA A 13 7.10 9.62 -25.74
CA ALA A 13 7.30 11.06 -25.81
C ALA A 13 6.78 11.76 -24.54
N GLY A 14 7.23 13.00 -24.29
CA GLY A 14 6.78 13.79 -23.14
C GLY A 14 7.40 13.41 -21.80
N LEU A 15 8.32 12.43 -21.77
CA LEU A 15 9.07 12.03 -20.58
C LEU A 15 10.52 12.52 -20.68
N GLY A 16 10.87 13.49 -19.84
CA GLY A 16 12.24 13.98 -19.71
C GLY A 16 12.32 15.41 -19.18
N GLY A 17 13.33 15.68 -18.35
CA GLY A 17 13.44 16.94 -17.62
C GLY A 17 13.00 16.76 -16.17
N GLY A 18 12.77 17.86 -15.45
CA GLY A 18 12.36 17.83 -14.04
C GLY A 18 13.53 17.89 -13.05
N ILE A 19 13.18 18.03 -11.77
CA ILE A 19 14.12 18.06 -10.65
C ILE A 19 14.62 16.63 -10.40
N LYS A 20 15.88 16.49 -9.98
CA LYS A 20 16.41 15.19 -9.57
C LYS A 20 15.67 14.71 -8.33
N GLU A 21 15.04 13.55 -8.42
CA GLU A 21 14.33 12.90 -7.31
C GLU A 21 15.17 11.77 -6.72
N ASP A 22 15.19 11.66 -5.39
CA ASP A 22 15.86 10.55 -4.69
C ASP A 22 14.88 9.40 -4.46
N ILE A 23 15.21 8.24 -5.02
CA ILE A 23 14.37 7.05 -4.94
C ILE A 23 14.59 6.34 -3.60
N HIS A 24 13.50 6.17 -2.86
CA HIS A 24 13.49 5.46 -1.59
C HIS A 24 12.97 4.04 -1.78
N TRP A 25 13.68 3.07 -1.20
CA TRP A 25 13.26 1.67 -1.17
C TRP A 25 12.07 1.52 -0.23
N VAL A 26 10.92 1.12 -0.77
CA VAL A 26 9.71 0.85 0.02
C VAL A 26 9.65 -0.63 0.33
N HIS A 27 9.40 -0.94 1.59
CA HIS A 27 9.23 -2.29 2.06
C HIS A 27 7.77 -2.72 1.87
N ASP A 28 7.46 -3.25 0.69
CA ASP A 28 6.11 -3.70 0.32
C ASP A 28 5.68 -4.98 1.06
N PHE A 29 6.62 -5.74 1.62
CA PHE A 29 6.31 -6.98 2.31
C PHE A 29 5.89 -6.72 3.77
N ARG A 30 4.64 -7.04 4.11
CA ARG A 30 4.16 -7.06 5.49
C ARG A 30 4.18 -8.49 6.00
N ARG A 31 5.21 -8.82 6.78
CA ARG A 31 5.38 -10.15 7.38
C ARG A 31 5.26 -10.05 8.88
N GLY A 32 4.46 -10.92 9.46
CA GLY A 32 4.26 -11.06 10.89
C GLY A 32 4.24 -12.53 11.28
N PRO A 33 3.97 -12.83 12.55
CA PRO A 33 3.86 -14.21 13.01
C PRO A 33 2.76 -14.96 12.27
N THR A 34 3.03 -16.23 11.96
CA THR A 34 2.06 -17.13 11.30
C THR A 34 1.21 -17.91 12.32
N ASP A 35 1.69 -18.03 13.55
CA ASP A 35 1.02 -18.70 14.65
C ASP A 35 0.05 -17.75 15.39
N ASP A 36 -0.75 -18.29 16.31
CA ASP A 36 -1.66 -17.55 17.21
C ASP A 36 -0.93 -16.71 18.28
N SER A 37 0.34 -16.40 18.03
CA SER A 37 1.14 -15.49 18.85
C SER A 37 0.70 -14.02 18.65
N PRO A 38 1.03 -13.12 19.59
CA PRO A 38 0.70 -11.70 19.46
C PRO A 38 1.20 -11.12 18.13
N PRO A 39 0.41 -10.25 17.47
CA PRO A 39 0.82 -9.62 16.21
C PRO A 39 2.11 -8.82 16.40
N LEU A 40 2.90 -8.71 15.33
CA LEU A 40 4.06 -7.82 15.31
C LEU A 40 3.58 -6.37 15.43
N GLU A 41 3.97 -5.70 16.51
CA GLU A 41 3.65 -4.30 16.76
C GLU A 41 4.79 -3.41 16.29
N GLU A 42 4.48 -2.44 15.44
CA GLU A 42 5.45 -1.52 14.89
C GLU A 42 5.02 -0.07 15.14
N ARG A 43 5.97 0.78 15.52
CA ARG A 43 5.66 2.19 15.82
C ARG A 43 5.99 3.09 14.65
N VAL A 44 5.05 3.95 14.29
CA VAL A 44 5.27 5.02 13.31
C VAL A 44 6.13 6.10 13.93
N ILE A 45 7.28 6.38 13.33
CA ILE A 45 8.23 7.38 13.80
C ILE A 45 7.96 8.72 13.13
N GLN A 46 7.84 8.71 11.80
CA GLN A 46 7.68 9.92 11.00
C GLN A 46 6.92 9.62 9.71
N ILE A 47 6.19 10.62 9.22
CA ILE A 47 5.55 10.60 7.91
C ILE A 47 6.36 11.52 6.98
N ILE A 48 6.75 10.98 5.84
CA ILE A 48 7.55 11.64 4.82
C ILE A 48 6.62 11.91 3.63
N PRO A 49 6.32 13.20 3.32
CA PRO A 49 5.56 13.57 2.13
C PRO A 49 6.26 13.07 0.87
N SER A 50 5.49 12.64 -0.14
CA SER A 50 6.02 11.88 -1.29
C SER A 50 7.35 12.44 -1.83
N PRO A 51 8.48 11.72 -1.63
CA PRO A 51 9.81 12.20 -2.01
C PRO A 51 10.08 12.11 -3.52
N ALA A 52 9.26 11.35 -4.25
CA ALA A 52 9.40 11.10 -5.69
C ALA A 52 8.01 11.10 -6.36
N PRO A 53 7.37 12.27 -6.53
CA PRO A 53 6.01 12.37 -7.06
C PRO A 53 5.86 11.82 -8.48
N THR A 54 6.94 11.78 -9.26
CA THR A 54 6.95 11.21 -10.61
C THR A 54 6.78 9.68 -10.60
N VAL A 55 7.29 9.00 -9.57
CA VAL A 55 7.25 7.53 -9.46
C VAL A 55 6.09 7.06 -8.58
N ARG A 56 5.77 7.83 -7.53
CA ARG A 56 4.75 7.44 -6.56
C ARG A 56 4.06 8.67 -5.99
N THR A 57 2.73 8.66 -6.02
CA THR A 57 1.92 9.74 -5.43
C THR A 57 1.65 9.57 -3.94
N ALA A 58 1.77 8.34 -3.41
CA ALA A 58 1.54 8.06 -1.99
C ALA A 58 2.69 8.48 -1.08
N ASN A 59 2.35 9.02 0.09
CA ASN A 59 3.29 9.35 1.16
C ASN A 59 3.93 8.11 1.77
N LEU A 60 5.10 8.29 2.37
CA LEU A 60 5.81 7.25 3.10
C LEU A 60 5.67 7.45 4.60
N ALA A 61 5.71 6.35 5.34
CA ALA A 61 5.90 6.36 6.78
C ALA A 61 7.15 5.57 7.13
N LEU A 62 7.99 6.16 7.98
CA LEU A 62 9.11 5.48 8.62
C LEU A 62 8.56 4.77 9.86
N VAL A 63 8.69 3.46 9.86
CA VAL A 63 8.19 2.59 10.93
C VAL A 63 9.36 1.82 11.53
N GLY A 64 9.36 1.72 12.85
CA GLY A 64 10.36 1.00 13.62
C GLY A 64 9.75 -0.13 14.44
N SER A 65 10.44 -1.27 14.47
CA SER A 65 10.13 -2.41 15.33
C SER A 65 11.44 -2.98 15.88
N GLY A 66 11.66 -2.83 17.18
CA GLY A 66 12.94 -3.18 17.82
C GLY A 66 14.10 -2.42 17.15
N ASP A 67 15.06 -3.17 16.59
CA ASP A 67 16.27 -2.63 15.98
C ASP A 67 16.13 -2.31 14.47
N PHE A 68 14.97 -2.61 13.87
CA PHE A 68 14.77 -2.45 12.43
C PHE A 68 13.91 -1.22 12.11
N LEU A 69 14.35 -0.46 11.11
CA LEU A 69 13.62 0.65 10.51
C LEU A 69 13.24 0.29 9.09
N LYS A 70 11.99 0.55 8.71
CA LYS A 70 11.50 0.33 7.35
C LYS A 70 10.60 1.45 6.88
N LEU A 71 10.65 1.72 5.58
CA LEU A 71 9.74 2.64 4.91
C LEU A 71 8.56 1.88 4.33
N ILE A 72 7.36 2.32 4.69
CA ILE A 72 6.10 1.74 4.23
C ILE A 72 5.26 2.83 3.57
N LEU A 73 4.22 2.44 2.84
CA LEU A 73 3.22 3.40 2.36
C LEU A 73 2.32 3.86 3.51
N ALA A 74 2.13 5.17 3.63
CA ALA A 74 1.34 5.78 4.70
C ALA A 74 -0.16 5.77 4.37
N THR A 75 -0.98 5.23 5.28
CA THR A 75 -2.45 5.30 5.18
C THR A 75 -2.96 6.70 5.49
N GLU A 76 -4.21 6.98 5.16
CA GLU A 76 -4.81 8.32 5.23
C GLU A 76 -4.78 8.93 6.64
N ASN A 77 -5.14 8.15 7.65
CA ASN A 77 -5.21 8.65 9.02
C ASN A 77 -3.97 8.33 9.87
N MET A 78 -2.88 7.87 9.25
CA MET A 78 -1.65 7.52 9.97
C MET A 78 -0.99 8.77 10.57
N LYS A 79 -0.53 8.68 11.81
CA LYS A 79 0.19 9.73 12.53
C LYS A 79 1.46 9.19 13.18
N ALA A 80 2.42 10.08 13.44
CA ALA A 80 3.60 9.74 14.23
C ALA A 80 3.19 9.34 15.65
N GLY A 81 3.72 8.21 16.12
CA GLY A 81 3.36 7.60 17.40
C GLY A 81 2.33 6.47 17.31
N ASP A 82 1.64 6.30 16.18
CA ASP A 82 0.68 5.20 16.01
C ASP A 82 1.38 3.83 16.04
N ILE A 83 0.67 2.83 16.57
CA ILE A 83 1.13 1.44 16.64
C ILE A 83 0.36 0.64 15.59
N LEU A 84 1.09 0.09 14.63
CA LEU A 84 0.59 -0.76 13.56
C LEU A 84 0.75 -2.22 13.96
N LYS A 85 -0.26 -3.04 13.65
CA LYS A 85 -0.23 -4.47 13.91
C LYS A 85 -0.11 -5.25 12.61
N THR A 86 0.82 -6.20 12.57
CA THR A 86 1.00 -7.12 11.45
C THR A 86 0.90 -8.57 11.92
N SER A 87 0.00 -9.35 11.34
CA SER A 87 -0.10 -10.80 11.57
C SER A 87 -0.40 -11.52 10.27
N MET A 88 0.06 -12.77 10.13
CA MET A 88 -0.26 -13.65 9.00
C MET A 88 -1.24 -14.77 9.38
N PHE A 89 -1.69 -14.81 10.63
CA PHE A 89 -2.63 -15.80 11.13
C PHE A 89 -4.06 -15.47 10.68
N ILE A 90 -4.83 -16.50 10.30
CA ILE A 90 -6.26 -16.38 9.96
C ILE A 90 -7.07 -16.95 11.13
N PRO A 91 -7.62 -16.09 12.02
CA PRO A 91 -8.44 -16.54 13.12
C PRO A 91 -9.81 -17.01 12.64
N ARG A 92 -10.48 -17.82 13.46
CA ARG A 92 -11.86 -18.29 13.20
C ARG A 92 -12.88 -17.15 13.21
N ILE A 93 -12.63 -16.11 13.99
CA ILE A 93 -13.48 -14.93 14.10
C ILE A 93 -12.75 -13.77 13.39
N PRO A 94 -13.42 -13.00 12.51
CA PRO A 94 -12.79 -11.89 11.82
C PRO A 94 -12.19 -10.85 12.78
N VAL A 95 -11.00 -10.36 12.45
CA VAL A 95 -10.28 -9.38 13.26
C VAL A 95 -10.88 -7.99 13.03
N ARG A 96 -11.12 -7.27 14.12
CA ARG A 96 -11.43 -5.83 14.07
C ARG A 96 -10.14 -5.03 13.94
N ALA A 97 -9.60 -4.97 12.73
CA ALA A 97 -8.39 -4.24 12.41
C ALA A 97 -8.59 -2.72 12.44
N LYS A 98 -7.53 -1.99 12.80
CA LYS A 98 -7.47 -0.53 12.67
C LYS A 98 -6.83 -0.17 11.33
N GLU A 99 -7.01 1.09 10.92
CA GLU A 99 -6.36 1.61 9.72
C GLU A 99 -4.82 1.54 9.87
N GLY A 100 -4.14 1.07 8.82
CA GLY A 100 -2.69 0.87 8.81
C GLY A 100 -2.24 -0.51 9.28
N ASP A 101 -3.11 -1.29 9.91
CA ASP A 101 -2.82 -2.68 10.26
C ASP A 101 -2.77 -3.58 9.01
N ALA A 102 -1.96 -4.63 9.06
CA ALA A 102 -1.78 -5.59 7.98
C ALA A 102 -2.18 -7.01 8.41
N TYR A 103 -3.11 -7.60 7.68
CA TYR A 103 -3.63 -8.95 7.93
C TYR A 103 -3.88 -9.68 6.61
N PRO A 104 -4.01 -11.02 6.61
CA PRO A 104 -4.48 -11.75 5.45
C PRO A 104 -5.90 -11.34 5.11
N VAL A 105 -6.25 -11.30 3.82
CA VAL A 105 -7.61 -10.94 3.37
C VAL A 105 -8.69 -11.84 3.96
N GLY A 106 -8.38 -13.11 4.26
CA GLY A 106 -9.30 -14.04 4.91
C GLY A 106 -9.56 -13.77 6.39
N ALA A 107 -8.71 -13.01 7.07
CA ALA A 107 -8.86 -12.65 8.48
C ALA A 107 -9.76 -11.42 8.68
N LEU A 108 -10.04 -10.67 7.61
CA LEU A 108 -10.77 -9.41 7.65
C LEU A 108 -12.26 -9.62 7.40
N PRO A 109 -13.14 -8.78 7.99
CA PRO A 109 -14.56 -8.86 7.74
C PRO A 109 -14.89 -8.42 6.30
N MET A 110 -15.93 -9.02 5.73
CA MET A 110 -16.44 -8.63 4.42
C MET A 110 -16.91 -7.17 4.43
N GLY A 111 -16.72 -6.46 3.31
CA GLY A 111 -16.97 -5.02 3.22
C GLY A 111 -15.82 -4.14 3.73
N SER A 112 -14.73 -4.73 4.27
CA SER A 112 -13.56 -3.93 4.65
C SER A 112 -12.89 -3.29 3.44
N ILE A 113 -12.42 -2.06 3.64
CA ILE A 113 -11.62 -1.29 2.69
C ILE A 113 -10.15 -1.62 2.97
N VAL A 114 -9.44 -2.05 1.92
CA VAL A 114 -8.05 -2.48 2.00
C VAL A 114 -7.21 -1.89 0.87
N CYS A 115 -5.92 -1.73 1.08
CA CYS A 115 -4.95 -1.31 0.09
C CYS A 115 -3.70 -2.21 0.13
N CYS A 116 -2.78 -2.04 -0.82
CA CYS A 116 -1.56 -2.86 -0.92
C CYS A 116 -1.82 -4.37 -0.90
N VAL A 117 -2.79 -4.83 -1.70
CA VAL A 117 -3.15 -6.25 -1.71
C VAL A 117 -2.18 -7.05 -2.56
N GLU A 118 -1.72 -8.18 -2.03
CA GLU A 118 -0.91 -9.14 -2.76
C GLU A 118 -1.72 -9.87 -3.83
N LYS A 119 -1.08 -10.18 -4.97
CA LYS A 119 -1.69 -11.00 -6.01
C LYS A 119 -1.60 -12.48 -5.69
N PHE A 120 -0.41 -12.93 -5.27
CA PHE A 120 -0.15 -14.24 -4.70
C PHE A 120 0.47 -14.10 -3.31
N PRO A 121 0.22 -15.04 -2.38
CA PRO A 121 0.78 -14.96 -1.03
C PRO A 121 2.30 -14.82 -1.05
N GLY A 122 2.82 -13.75 -0.44
CA GLY A 122 4.26 -13.50 -0.32
C GLY A 122 4.93 -12.84 -1.55
N GLU A 123 4.20 -12.53 -2.61
CA GLU A 123 4.70 -11.77 -3.76
C GLU A 123 4.86 -10.27 -3.47
N GLY A 124 4.24 -9.78 -2.39
CA GLY A 124 4.19 -8.37 -2.05
C GLY A 124 3.03 -7.64 -2.74
N ALA A 125 2.82 -6.39 -2.32
CA ALA A 125 1.68 -5.60 -2.74
C ALA A 125 1.67 -5.34 -4.26
N HIS A 126 0.58 -5.71 -4.93
CA HIS A 126 0.41 -5.48 -6.37
C HIS A 126 -0.77 -4.56 -6.67
N TYR A 127 -1.91 -4.78 -6.00
CA TYR A 127 -3.13 -4.03 -6.22
C TYR A 127 -3.27 -2.84 -5.26
N ALA A 128 -3.92 -1.78 -5.75
CA ALA A 128 -4.23 -0.56 -5.00
C ALA A 128 -3.04 0.03 -4.23
N ARG A 129 -1.91 0.27 -4.92
CA ARG A 129 -0.69 0.92 -4.38
C ARG A 129 -0.65 2.45 -4.51
N ALA A 130 -1.43 3.02 -5.41
CA ALA A 130 -1.42 4.46 -5.67
C ALA A 130 -2.24 5.23 -4.61
N ALA A 131 -1.93 6.52 -4.43
CA ALA A 131 -2.66 7.39 -3.50
C ALA A 131 -4.17 7.38 -3.81
N GLY A 132 -5.00 7.28 -2.77
CA GLY A 132 -6.46 7.25 -2.90
C GLY A 132 -7.08 5.96 -3.43
N ASN A 133 -6.27 5.02 -3.93
CA ASN A 133 -6.80 3.75 -4.38
C ASN A 133 -7.02 2.81 -3.20
N SER A 134 -8.17 2.14 -3.23
CA SER A 134 -8.52 1.10 -2.28
C SER A 134 -9.35 0.02 -2.98
N CYS A 135 -9.33 -1.17 -2.41
CA CYS A 135 -10.14 -2.30 -2.79
C CYS A 135 -11.14 -2.61 -1.68
N THR A 136 -12.28 -3.19 -2.03
CA THR A 136 -13.27 -3.65 -1.04
C THR A 136 -13.40 -5.17 -1.10
N LEU A 137 -13.42 -5.83 0.06
CA LEU A 137 -13.71 -7.26 0.16
C LEU A 137 -15.20 -7.49 -0.12
N VAL A 138 -15.55 -8.16 -1.21
CA VAL A 138 -16.96 -8.33 -1.63
C VAL A 138 -17.56 -9.63 -1.12
N ARG A 139 -16.90 -10.76 -1.44
CA ARG A 139 -17.37 -12.10 -1.06
C ARG A 139 -16.21 -13.06 -0.91
N THR A 140 -16.40 -14.10 -0.09
CA THR A 140 -15.46 -15.22 0.03
C THR A 140 -16.04 -16.42 -0.70
N LEU A 141 -15.19 -17.10 -1.49
CA LEU A 141 -15.52 -18.28 -2.26
C LEU A 141 -14.51 -19.38 -1.93
N HIS A 142 -14.91 -20.35 -1.11
CA HIS A 142 -14.03 -21.43 -0.62
C HIS A 142 -12.74 -20.86 0.00
N ASP A 143 -11.59 -21.10 -0.64
CA ASP A 143 -10.27 -20.64 -0.19
C ASP A 143 -9.82 -19.31 -0.80
N ARG A 144 -10.69 -18.65 -1.56
CA ARG A 144 -10.39 -17.36 -2.21
C ARG A 144 -11.31 -16.25 -1.75
N VAL A 145 -10.80 -15.03 -1.76
CA VAL A 145 -11.56 -13.82 -1.46
C VAL A 145 -11.63 -12.96 -2.72
N VAL A 146 -12.84 -12.50 -3.05
CA VAL A 146 -13.10 -11.62 -4.19
C VAL A 146 -13.00 -10.17 -3.72
N LEU A 147 -12.08 -9.46 -4.34
CA LEU A 147 -11.84 -8.03 -4.16
C LEU A 147 -12.48 -7.26 -5.32
N GLN A 148 -13.13 -6.14 -5.00
CA GLN A 148 -13.46 -5.12 -5.99
C GLN A 148 -12.32 -4.11 -6.04
N LEU A 149 -11.71 -3.98 -7.23
CA LEU A 149 -10.66 -3.00 -7.52
C LEU A 149 -11.25 -1.58 -7.66
N PRO A 150 -10.42 -0.52 -7.58
CA PRO A 150 -10.87 0.85 -7.85
C PRO A 150 -11.43 1.04 -9.27
N SER A 151 -11.04 0.19 -10.22
CA SER A 151 -11.59 0.13 -11.58
C SER A 151 -12.97 -0.54 -11.65
N LYS A 152 -13.56 -0.95 -10.52
CA LYS A 152 -14.79 -1.75 -10.39
C LYS A 152 -14.70 -3.19 -10.93
N HIS A 153 -13.54 -3.60 -11.44
CA HIS A 153 -13.29 -5.00 -11.77
C HIS A 153 -13.16 -5.85 -10.52
N GLU A 154 -13.64 -7.08 -10.59
CA GLU A 154 -13.50 -8.05 -9.51
C GLU A 154 -12.33 -8.99 -9.78
N VAL A 155 -11.52 -9.25 -8.75
CA VAL A 155 -10.40 -10.19 -8.80
C VAL A 155 -10.47 -11.12 -7.60
N ALA A 156 -10.28 -12.41 -7.83
CA ALA A 156 -10.19 -13.41 -6.76
C ALA A 156 -8.71 -13.61 -6.38
N VAL A 157 -8.41 -13.45 -5.09
CA VAL A 157 -7.09 -13.70 -4.50
C VAL A 157 -7.18 -14.81 -3.46
N ASP A 158 -6.04 -15.41 -3.11
CA ASP A 158 -5.97 -16.41 -2.04
C ASP A 158 -6.29 -15.76 -0.68
N LYS A 159 -6.97 -16.49 0.22
CA LYS A 159 -7.28 -16.01 1.58
C LYS A 159 -6.02 -15.64 2.39
N HIS A 160 -4.86 -16.22 2.05
CA HIS A 160 -3.58 -15.97 2.69
C HIS A 160 -2.84 -14.75 2.13
N CYS A 161 -3.33 -14.12 1.06
CA CYS A 161 -2.74 -12.87 0.54
C CYS A 161 -2.83 -11.77 1.60
N MET A 162 -1.71 -11.08 1.82
CA MET A 162 -1.67 -9.95 2.76
C MET A 162 -2.34 -8.70 2.17
N ALA A 163 -2.97 -7.93 3.03
CA ALA A 163 -3.52 -6.62 2.71
C ALA A 163 -3.37 -5.67 3.90
N VAL A 164 -3.27 -4.37 3.61
CA VAL A 164 -3.27 -3.31 4.61
C VAL A 164 -4.68 -2.74 4.71
N VAL A 165 -5.19 -2.55 5.91
CA VAL A 165 -6.55 -2.02 6.13
C VAL A 165 -6.55 -0.51 5.98
N GLY A 166 -7.51 -0.01 5.20
CA GLY A 166 -7.70 1.41 4.92
C GLY A 166 -7.43 1.80 3.47
N LYS A 167 -7.20 3.10 3.27
CA LYS A 167 -6.89 3.72 1.98
C LYS A 167 -5.62 4.55 2.11
N PHE A 168 -4.92 4.74 1.00
CA PHE A 168 -3.74 5.61 0.99
C PHE A 168 -4.13 7.07 1.13
N LEU A 169 -3.34 7.80 1.91
CA LEU A 169 -3.47 9.25 2.00
C LEU A 169 -3.40 9.82 0.58
N VAL A 170 -4.51 10.44 0.16
CA VAL A 170 -4.52 11.30 -1.00
C VAL A 170 -3.77 12.57 -0.62
N PHE A 171 -2.73 12.90 -1.36
CA PHE A 171 -2.20 14.26 -1.30
C PHE A 171 -3.34 15.18 -1.79
N ILE A 172 -3.94 15.93 -0.86
CA ILE A 172 -5.17 16.74 -1.03
C ILE A 172 -5.12 17.72 -2.23
N LEU A 173 -3.97 17.88 -2.89
CA LEU A 173 -3.80 18.73 -4.06
C LEU A 173 -4.15 18.09 -5.42
N PHE A 174 -4.44 16.78 -5.53
CA PHE A 174 -4.70 16.16 -6.86
C PHE A 174 -6.13 16.33 -7.44
N HIS A 175 -6.89 17.33 -6.96
CA HIS A 175 -8.08 17.86 -7.64
C HIS A 175 -8.19 19.38 -7.43
N PRO A 176 -8.38 20.19 -8.49
CA PRO A 176 -7.31 20.48 -9.45
C PRO A 176 -6.19 21.30 -8.77
N THR A 177 -4.96 20.78 -8.74
CA THR A 177 -3.83 21.71 -8.76
C THR A 177 -3.94 22.43 -10.10
N ILE A 178 -4.44 23.66 -10.09
CA ILE A 178 -4.30 24.55 -11.23
C ILE A 178 -2.79 24.69 -11.37
N LEU A 179 -2.20 23.95 -12.31
CA LEU A 179 -0.84 24.20 -12.78
C LEU A 179 -0.91 25.54 -13.52
N SER A 180 -1.09 26.64 -12.77
CA SER A 180 -0.95 27.98 -13.30
C SER A 180 0.54 28.18 -13.52
N GLN A 181 0.98 27.81 -14.71
CA GLN A 181 1.83 28.58 -15.62
C GLN A 181 2.55 27.61 -16.56
N ALA A 182 2.05 27.56 -17.79
CA ALA A 182 2.90 27.48 -18.97
C ALA A 182 2.42 28.63 -19.87
N GLN A 183 3.19 29.73 -19.92
CA GLN A 183 3.14 30.66 -21.04
C GLN A 183 3.75 29.99 -22.27
#